data_AF-A0A0U3FN25-F1
#
_entry.id   AF-A0A0U3FN25-F1
#
_cell.length_a   1.000
_cell.length_b   1.000
_cell.length_c   1.000
_cell.angle_alpha   90.00
_cell.angle_beta   90.00
_cell.angle_gamma   90.00
#
_symmetry.space_group_name_H-M   'P 1'
#
loop_
_entity.id
_entity.type
_entity.pdbx_description
1 polymer ?
#
loop_
_entity_poly.entity_id
_entity_poly.type
_entity_poly.pdbx_seq_one_letter_code
_entity_poly.pdbx_strand_id
1 'polypeptide(L)'
;MNVGGWSSPSNLFGFAVYYLLVPSVFIFSAGAAYRLVRMLVRARIPPAQRRKFSFGEAVKGLIMAFLRPIIFSITNKPDDFIAGLVLLHVLGVIPVLFLLSEHIAWWTYYFPPYKALWIFAVPLSVTSSVLTVTAPVIPSSNMSTAFVNTIWGPLTVLLNGDLLAIFVLVALGYKCAARLTEILMKGNQAPYRLGDFVAYALLFGIILSGYMAARHYPSADSVTYTNVLGLHILLAELLLIYLPFSKYWHFVFGYWYGKIHEWYDVDIKRGEAL
;
A
#
# COMPACT_ATOMS: atom_id res chain seq x y z
N MET A 1 4.78 35.47 -21.60
CA MET A 1 4.18 34.45 -20.71
C MET A 1 2.72 34.31 -21.10
N ASN A 2 2.41 33.38 -22.00
CA ASN A 2 1.04 33.02 -22.29
C ASN A 2 0.59 32.01 -21.23
N VAL A 3 -0.49 32.33 -20.54
CA VAL A 3 -1.21 31.36 -19.70
C VAL A 3 -1.93 30.44 -20.68
N GLY A 4 -1.17 29.49 -21.23
CA GLY A 4 -1.57 28.62 -22.34
C GLY A 4 -2.78 27.78 -21.96
N GLY A 5 -3.78 27.79 -22.85
CA GLY A 5 -5.04 27.11 -22.68
C GLY A 5 -4.88 25.63 -22.33
N TRP A 6 -5.85 25.14 -21.56
CA TRP A 6 -6.05 23.74 -21.24
C TRP A 6 -6.33 22.98 -22.55
N SER A 7 -5.27 22.59 -23.27
CA SER A 7 -5.41 21.68 -24.42
C SER A 7 -5.90 20.33 -23.90
N SER A 8 -6.97 19.79 -24.48
CA SER A 8 -7.45 18.45 -24.12
C SER A 8 -6.28 17.46 -24.11
N PRO A 9 -6.15 16.63 -23.06
CA PRO A 9 -5.05 15.67 -22.96
C PRO A 9 -5.04 14.74 -24.17
N SER A 10 -3.88 14.55 -24.79
CA SER A 10 -3.72 13.73 -25.99
C SER A 10 -3.84 12.22 -25.73
N ASN A 11 -3.74 11.79 -24.47
CA ASN A 11 -3.92 10.41 -24.02
C ASN A 11 -4.24 10.33 -22.51
N LEU A 12 -4.56 9.13 -22.03
CA LEU A 12 -4.95 8.92 -20.62
C LEU A 12 -3.80 9.21 -19.64
N PHE A 13 -2.56 8.94 -20.05
CA PHE A 13 -1.36 9.23 -19.26
C PHE A 13 -1.24 10.73 -18.95
N GLY A 14 -1.34 11.56 -20.00
CA GLY A 14 -1.26 13.01 -19.85
C GLY A 14 -2.37 13.56 -18.97
N PHE A 15 -3.59 13.02 -19.09
CA PHE A 15 -4.69 13.39 -18.19
C PHE A 15 -4.37 13.08 -16.72
N ALA A 16 -3.99 11.84 -16.41
CA ALA A 16 -3.72 11.42 -15.04
C ALA A 16 -2.60 12.28 -14.41
N VAL A 17 -1.43 12.32 -15.06
CA VAL A 17 -0.23 12.97 -14.50
C VAL A 17 -0.36 14.49 -14.38
N TYR A 18 -0.92 15.17 -15.40
CA TYR A 18 -0.89 16.63 -15.44
C TYR A 18 -2.18 17.30 -14.95
N TYR A 19 -3.32 16.62 -15.05
CA TYR A 19 -4.62 17.23 -14.73
C TYR A 19 -5.23 16.70 -13.44
N LEU A 20 -5.09 15.40 -13.16
CA LEU A 20 -5.76 14.77 -12.01
C LEU A 20 -4.89 14.72 -10.75
N LEU A 21 -3.57 14.67 -10.87
CA LEU A 21 -2.66 14.59 -9.72
C LEU A 21 -2.89 15.72 -8.70
N VAL A 22 -2.99 16.97 -9.14
CA VAL A 22 -3.15 18.13 -8.25
C VAL A 22 -4.50 18.08 -7.50
N PRO A 23 -5.67 17.92 -8.18
CA PRO A 23 -6.93 17.67 -7.50
C PRO A 23 -6.89 16.48 -6.53
N SER A 24 -6.23 15.38 -6.91
CA SER A 24 -6.15 14.17 -6.09
C SER A 24 -5.43 14.40 -4.78
N VAL A 25 -4.26 15.05 -4.83
CA VAL A 25 -3.50 15.45 -3.64
C VAL A 25 -4.31 16.42 -2.79
N PHE A 26 -4.96 17.42 -3.39
CA PHE A 26 -5.78 18.39 -2.65
C PHE A 26 -6.92 17.71 -1.88
N ILE A 27 -7.72 16.86 -2.54
CA ILE A 27 -8.85 16.16 -1.91
C ILE A 27 -8.35 15.21 -0.81
N PHE A 28 -7.26 14.47 -1.08
CA PHE A 28 -6.63 13.62 -0.08
C PHE A 28 -6.21 14.42 1.16
N SER A 29 -5.46 15.51 0.97
CA SER A 29 -4.97 16.36 2.06
C SER A 29 -6.12 16.97 2.86
N ALA A 30 -7.15 17.48 2.20
CA ALA A 30 -8.33 18.03 2.86
C ALA A 30 -9.08 16.97 3.67
N GLY A 31 -9.32 15.78 3.09
CA GLY A 31 -9.97 14.66 3.76
C GLY A 31 -9.17 14.12 4.94
N ALA A 32 -7.85 13.99 4.78
CA ALA A 32 -6.92 13.58 5.83
C ALA A 32 -6.91 14.58 6.98
N ALA A 33 -6.77 15.88 6.68
CA ALA A 33 -6.81 16.95 7.67
C ALA A 33 -8.14 16.95 8.44
N TYR A 34 -9.27 16.86 7.74
CA TYR A 34 -10.58 16.76 8.37
C TYR A 34 -10.68 15.57 9.35
N ARG A 35 -10.21 14.39 8.95
CA ARG A 35 -10.19 13.21 9.84
C ARG A 35 -9.31 13.41 11.05
N LEU A 36 -8.08 13.91 10.87
CA LEU A 36 -7.14 14.16 11.96
C LEU A 36 -7.70 15.19 12.95
N VAL A 37 -8.19 16.33 12.45
CA VAL A 37 -8.83 17.36 13.28
C VAL A 37 -10.03 16.78 14.04
N ARG A 38 -10.89 16.01 13.38
CA ARG A 38 -12.03 15.36 14.03
C ARG A 38 -11.60 14.39 15.13
N MET A 39 -10.51 13.64 14.92
CA MET A 39 -9.96 12.73 15.92
C MET A 39 -9.43 13.49 17.13
N LEU A 40 -8.67 14.56 16.90
CA LEU A 40 -8.12 15.40 17.97
C LEU A 40 -9.22 16.11 18.77
N VAL A 41 -10.21 16.69 18.10
CA VAL A 41 -11.34 17.39 18.75
C VAL A 41 -12.20 16.42 19.57
N ARG A 42 -12.35 15.17 19.11
CA ARG A 42 -13.15 14.15 19.81
C ARG A 42 -12.35 13.30 20.80
N ALA A 43 -11.03 13.51 20.90
CA ALA A 43 -10.19 12.82 21.86
C ALA A 43 -10.56 13.28 23.29
N ARG A 44 -11.54 12.60 23.90
CA ARG A 44 -11.81 12.76 25.33
C ARG A 44 -10.72 12.01 26.07
N ILE A 45 -9.82 12.75 26.72
CA ILE A 45 -8.81 12.19 27.61
C ILE A 45 -9.42 12.17 29.02
N PRO A 46 -9.99 11.04 29.50
CA PRO A 46 -10.37 10.93 30.90
C PRO A 46 -9.12 11.06 31.79
N PRO A 47 -9.26 11.59 33.02
CA PRO A 47 -8.12 11.77 33.94
C PRO A 47 -7.45 10.43 34.20
N ALA A 48 -6.13 10.37 33.98
CA ALA A 48 -5.34 9.17 34.17
C ALA A 48 -5.25 8.81 35.66
N GLN A 49 -5.67 7.60 36.05
CA GLN A 49 -5.27 7.05 37.33
C GLN A 49 -3.80 6.67 37.25
N ARG A 50 -2.92 7.56 37.73
CA ARG A 50 -1.46 7.33 37.73
C ARG A 50 -1.11 6.18 38.68
N ARG A 51 -1.00 4.97 38.16
CA ARG A 51 -0.17 3.92 38.80
C ARG A 51 1.28 4.14 38.41
N LYS A 52 2.21 3.82 39.33
CA LYS A 52 3.65 3.83 39.03
C LYS A 52 3.93 2.66 38.09
N PHE A 53 4.25 2.95 36.83
CA PHE A 53 4.70 1.98 35.84
C PHE A 53 6.21 2.08 35.66
N SER A 54 6.88 0.94 35.50
CA SER A 54 8.27 0.95 35.05
C SER A 54 8.34 1.19 33.54
N PHE A 55 9.44 1.79 33.07
CA PHE A 55 9.67 2.02 31.64
C PHE A 55 9.67 0.70 30.84
N GLY A 56 10.21 -0.38 31.42
CA GLY A 56 10.24 -1.70 30.77
C GLY A 56 8.84 -2.28 30.55
N GLU A 57 7.94 -2.14 31.53
CA GLU A 57 6.54 -2.57 31.39
C GLU A 57 5.78 -1.75 30.35
N ALA A 58 6.04 -0.44 30.27
CA ALA A 58 5.47 0.42 29.25
C ALA A 58 5.88 -0.01 27.83
N VAL A 59 7.17 -0.32 27.62
CA VAL A 59 7.69 -0.84 26.35
C VAL A 59 7.10 -2.21 26.02
N LYS A 60 7.05 -3.13 27.00
CA LYS A 60 6.44 -4.46 26.82
C LYS A 60 4.97 -4.36 26.42
N GLY A 61 4.19 -3.52 27.10
CA GLY A 61 2.78 -3.28 26.77
C GLY A 61 2.61 -2.76 25.35
N LEU A 62 3.46 -1.81 24.94
CA LEU A 62 3.41 -1.27 23.58
C LEU A 62 3.65 -2.36 22.53
N ILE A 63 4.69 -3.18 22.71
CA ILE A 63 4.99 -4.29 21.80
C ILE A 63 3.80 -5.26 21.76
N MET A 64 3.23 -5.61 22.91
CA MET A 64 2.10 -6.55 22.98
C MET A 64 0.81 -5.99 22.35
N ALA A 65 0.56 -4.69 22.40
CA ALA A 65 -0.59 -4.08 21.72
C ALA A 65 -0.58 -4.32 20.21
N PHE A 66 0.61 -4.39 19.61
CA PHE A 66 0.81 -4.73 18.19
C PHE A 66 0.87 -6.24 17.94
N LEU A 67 1.47 -7.03 18.84
CA LEU A 67 1.61 -8.49 18.67
C LEU A 67 0.32 -9.27 18.94
N ARG A 68 -0.50 -8.86 19.91
CA ARG A 68 -1.74 -9.59 20.29
C ARG A 68 -2.68 -9.84 19.10
N PRO A 69 -3.00 -8.85 18.24
CA PRO A 69 -3.81 -9.09 17.04
C PRO A 69 -3.18 -10.09 16.07
N ILE A 70 -1.85 -10.06 15.92
CA ILE A 70 -1.12 -10.96 15.03
C ILE A 70 -1.23 -12.40 15.55
N ILE A 71 -0.95 -12.60 16.85
CA ILE A 71 -1.06 -13.90 17.52
C ILE A 71 -2.50 -14.42 17.44
N PHE A 72 -3.50 -13.56 17.70
CA PHE A 72 -4.91 -13.92 17.60
C PHE A 72 -5.29 -14.35 16.18
N SER A 73 -4.86 -13.61 15.15
CA SER A 73 -5.13 -13.96 13.75
C SER A 73 -4.47 -15.29 13.36
N ILE A 74 -3.22 -15.53 13.76
CA ILE A 74 -2.53 -16.81 13.50
C ILE A 74 -3.30 -17.99 14.10
N THR A 75 -3.77 -17.83 15.33
CA THR A 75 -4.39 -18.92 16.11
C THR A 75 -5.85 -19.16 15.73
N ASN A 76 -6.63 -18.12 15.43
CA ASN A 76 -8.07 -18.23 15.25
C ASN A 76 -8.54 -18.10 13.79
N LYS A 77 -7.73 -17.47 12.93
CA LYS A 77 -8.07 -17.19 11.52
C LYS A 77 -6.84 -17.32 10.62
N PRO A 78 -6.22 -18.51 10.57
CA PRO A 78 -4.93 -18.70 9.89
C PRO A 78 -5.00 -18.38 8.39
N ASP A 79 -6.14 -18.64 7.75
CA ASP A 79 -6.42 -18.29 6.36
C ASP A 79 -6.45 -16.77 6.14
N ASP A 80 -7.15 -16.04 7.01
CA ASP A 80 -7.20 -14.57 6.96
C ASP A 80 -5.85 -13.94 7.27
N PHE A 81 -5.08 -14.55 8.17
CA PHE A 81 -3.70 -14.17 8.48
C PHE A 81 -2.79 -14.32 7.26
N ILE A 82 -2.79 -15.49 6.62
CA ILE A 82 -1.93 -15.78 5.45
C ILE A 82 -2.33 -14.88 4.28
N ALA A 83 -3.60 -14.88 3.88
CA ALA A 83 -4.02 -14.11 2.72
C ALA A 83 -4.00 -12.60 3.01
N GLY A 84 -4.51 -12.18 4.17
CA GLY A 84 -4.67 -10.78 4.51
C GLY A 84 -3.40 -10.09 4.98
N LEU A 85 -2.70 -10.64 5.96
CA LEU A 85 -1.52 -9.98 6.51
C LEU A 85 -0.27 -10.34 5.72
N VAL A 86 -0.03 -11.63 5.48
CA VAL A 86 1.23 -12.08 4.84
C VAL A 86 1.23 -11.74 3.34
N LEU A 87 0.32 -12.30 2.55
CA LEU A 87 0.32 -12.15 1.10
C LEU A 87 -0.07 -10.74 0.65
N LEU A 88 -1.16 -10.18 1.19
CA LEU A 88 -1.63 -8.86 0.73
C LEU A 88 -0.78 -7.71 1.26
N HIS A 89 -0.41 -7.68 2.55
CA HIS A 89 0.31 -6.54 3.12
C HIS A 89 1.83 -6.75 3.09
N VAL A 90 2.35 -7.72 3.84
CA VAL A 90 3.79 -7.88 4.11
C VAL A 90 4.58 -8.22 2.85
N LEU A 91 4.10 -9.18 2.06
CA LEU A 91 4.75 -9.62 0.82
C LEU A 91 4.18 -8.93 -0.43
N GLY A 92 3.04 -8.26 -0.32
CA GLY A 92 2.35 -7.71 -1.47
C GLY A 92 2.48 -6.19 -1.55
N VAL A 93 1.46 -5.50 -1.05
CA VAL A 93 1.27 -4.05 -1.20
C VAL A 93 2.42 -3.25 -0.60
N ILE A 94 2.98 -3.63 0.56
CA ILE A 94 4.06 -2.86 1.19
C ILE A 94 5.32 -2.88 0.30
N PRO A 95 5.87 -4.05 -0.09
CA PRO A 95 6.99 -4.09 -1.02
C PRO A 95 6.68 -3.42 -2.36
N VAL A 96 5.51 -3.67 -2.96
CA VAL A 96 5.15 -3.07 -4.26
C VAL A 96 5.13 -1.55 -4.18
N LEU A 97 4.53 -0.98 -3.13
CA LEU A 97 4.36 0.46 -3.00
C LEU A 97 5.66 1.18 -2.65
N PHE A 98 6.46 0.61 -1.75
CA PHE A 98 7.62 1.31 -1.19
C PHE A 98 8.95 0.87 -1.78
N LEU A 99 9.07 -0.38 -2.21
CA LEU A 99 10.35 -1.01 -2.57
C LEU A 99 10.48 -1.31 -4.06
N LEU A 100 9.41 -1.27 -4.86
CA LEU A 100 9.53 -1.41 -6.31
C LEU A 100 10.37 -0.27 -6.90
N SER A 101 11.33 -0.58 -7.76
CA SER A 101 12.27 0.39 -8.35
C SER A 101 11.59 1.60 -8.99
N GLU A 102 10.51 1.37 -9.72
CA GLU A 102 9.78 2.39 -10.47
C GLU A 102 9.08 3.35 -9.51
N HIS A 103 8.52 2.83 -8.40
CA HIS A 103 7.97 3.66 -7.33
C HIS A 103 9.07 4.41 -6.59
N ILE A 104 10.22 3.79 -6.30
CA ILE A 104 11.37 4.49 -5.69
C ILE A 104 11.87 5.61 -6.59
N ALA A 105 11.99 5.37 -7.90
CA ALA A 105 12.44 6.36 -8.88
C ALA A 105 11.46 7.54 -8.92
N TRP A 106 10.15 7.27 -8.97
CA TRP A 106 9.11 8.29 -8.92
C TRP A 106 9.18 9.12 -7.63
N TRP A 107 9.26 8.48 -6.47
CA TRP A 107 9.36 9.20 -5.20
C TRP A 107 10.66 9.97 -5.05
N THR A 108 11.77 9.47 -5.59
CA THR A 108 13.06 10.17 -5.55
C THR A 108 13.01 11.49 -6.33
N TYR A 109 12.22 11.54 -7.41
CA TYR A 109 12.02 12.77 -8.18
C TYR A 109 11.36 13.88 -7.34
N TYR A 110 10.32 13.55 -6.57
CA TYR A 110 9.59 14.53 -5.74
C TYR A 110 10.18 14.72 -4.33
N PHE A 111 10.83 13.70 -3.79
CA PHE A 111 11.43 13.67 -2.46
C PHE A 111 12.81 13.00 -2.54
N PRO A 112 13.87 13.76 -2.89
CA PRO A 112 15.22 13.23 -3.10
C PRO A 112 15.79 12.33 -1.98
N PRO A 113 15.49 12.54 -0.68
CA PRO A 113 15.91 11.61 0.36
C PRO A 113 15.41 10.17 0.20
N TYR A 114 14.31 9.96 -0.54
CA TYR A 114 13.76 8.63 -0.82
C TYR A 114 14.75 7.70 -1.54
N LYS A 115 15.78 8.27 -2.20
CA LYS A 115 16.86 7.51 -2.82
C LYS A 115 17.60 6.57 -1.86
N ALA A 116 17.56 6.85 -0.55
CA ALA A 116 18.16 5.98 0.46
C ALA A 116 17.57 4.56 0.46
N LEU A 117 16.34 4.39 -0.05
CA LEU A 117 15.68 3.10 -0.14
C LEU A 117 16.12 2.25 -1.34
N TRP A 118 16.98 2.77 -2.24
CA TRP A 118 17.49 2.00 -3.38
C TRP A 118 18.23 0.71 -2.98
N ILE A 119 18.82 0.65 -1.78
CA ILE A 119 19.44 -0.58 -1.26
C ILE A 119 18.43 -1.71 -1.02
N PHE A 120 17.15 -1.37 -0.86
CA PHE A 120 16.04 -2.29 -0.68
C PHE A 120 15.22 -2.47 -1.97
N ALA A 121 15.66 -1.92 -3.10
CA ALA A 121 14.89 -1.90 -4.33
C ALA A 121 14.62 -3.31 -4.86
N VAL A 122 13.39 -3.49 -5.33
CA VAL A 122 12.90 -4.71 -5.97
C VAL A 122 12.68 -4.40 -7.46
N PRO A 123 13.24 -5.20 -8.38
CA PRO A 123 13.09 -4.97 -9.81
C PRO A 123 11.65 -5.18 -10.29
N LEU A 124 11.32 -4.55 -11.42
CA LEU A 124 9.99 -4.58 -12.02
C LEU A 124 9.47 -5.99 -12.38
N SER A 125 10.32 -6.83 -12.98
CA SER A 125 9.91 -8.11 -13.57
C SER A 125 10.99 -9.18 -13.47
N VAL A 126 10.58 -10.45 -13.62
CA VAL A 126 11.51 -11.60 -13.66
C VAL A 126 12.54 -11.44 -14.77
N THR A 127 12.11 -10.95 -15.94
CA THR A 127 12.99 -10.74 -17.09
C THR A 127 14.10 -9.75 -16.73
N SER A 128 13.75 -8.62 -16.10
CA SER A 128 14.71 -7.62 -15.62
C SER A 128 15.67 -8.21 -14.56
N SER A 129 15.17 -9.05 -13.66
CA SER A 129 15.98 -9.71 -12.61
C SER A 129 16.98 -10.72 -13.16
N VAL A 130 16.53 -11.63 -14.03
CA VAL A 130 17.37 -12.70 -14.60
C VAL A 130 18.46 -12.11 -15.47
N LEU A 131 18.13 -11.16 -16.35
CA LEU A 131 19.11 -10.45 -17.17
C LEU A 131 20.21 -9.79 -16.32
N THR A 132 19.86 -9.27 -15.14
CA THR A 132 20.85 -8.61 -14.29
C THR A 132 21.81 -9.61 -13.62
N VAL A 133 21.33 -10.80 -13.25
CA VAL A 133 22.16 -11.81 -12.54
C VAL A 133 22.96 -12.70 -13.50
N THR A 134 22.40 -13.03 -14.67
CA THR A 134 22.96 -14.08 -15.54
C THR A 134 23.57 -13.56 -16.84
N ALA A 135 23.38 -12.29 -17.22
CA ALA A 135 23.91 -11.80 -18.49
C ALA A 135 25.43 -11.56 -18.38
N PRO A 136 26.25 -12.16 -19.27
CA PRO A 136 27.68 -11.83 -19.40
C PRO A 136 27.91 -10.50 -20.13
N VAL A 137 26.87 -9.68 -20.28
CA VAL A 137 26.87 -8.44 -21.05
C VAL A 137 26.70 -7.27 -20.09
N ILE A 138 27.49 -6.22 -20.29
CA ILE A 138 27.36 -4.98 -19.50
C ILE A 138 25.91 -4.47 -19.66
N PRO A 139 25.19 -4.24 -18.57
CA PRO A 139 23.86 -3.67 -18.61
C PRO A 139 23.76 -2.44 -19.51
N SER A 140 22.74 -2.37 -20.36
CA SER A 140 22.47 -1.19 -21.19
C SER A 140 22.03 0.03 -20.37
N SER A 141 21.73 -0.16 -19.08
CA SER A 141 21.45 0.92 -18.14
C SER A 141 22.06 0.64 -16.77
N ASN A 142 22.46 1.71 -16.07
CA ASN A 142 22.95 1.65 -14.69
C ASN A 142 21.91 1.08 -13.70
N MET A 143 20.62 1.13 -14.07
CA MET A 143 19.53 0.62 -13.23
C MET A 143 19.62 -0.89 -13.05
N SER A 144 20.03 -1.62 -14.09
CA SER A 144 20.23 -3.06 -14.00
C SER A 144 21.36 -3.39 -13.02
N THR A 145 22.54 -2.79 -13.16
CA THR A 145 23.68 -3.01 -12.22
C THR A 145 23.35 -2.69 -10.76
N ALA A 146 22.41 -1.78 -10.50
CA ALA A 146 21.97 -1.45 -9.15
C ALA A 146 21.25 -2.61 -8.44
N PHE A 147 20.54 -3.50 -9.16
CA PHE A 147 19.74 -4.56 -8.54
C PHE A 147 20.58 -5.69 -7.92
N VAL A 148 21.70 -6.06 -8.54
CA VAL A 148 22.63 -7.08 -7.99
C VAL A 148 23.31 -6.59 -6.71
N ASN A 149 23.42 -5.27 -6.53
CA ASN A 149 24.06 -4.63 -5.37
C ASN A 149 23.04 -4.21 -4.28
N THR A 150 21.80 -4.71 -4.34
CA THR A 150 20.81 -4.54 -3.26
C THR A 150 21.03 -5.54 -2.13
N ILE A 151 20.37 -5.34 -0.99
CA ILE A 151 20.40 -6.30 0.13
C ILE A 151 19.82 -7.68 -0.25
N TRP A 152 19.07 -7.75 -1.35
CA TRP A 152 18.42 -8.96 -1.82
C TRP A 152 19.36 -9.80 -2.69
N GLY A 153 20.36 -9.19 -3.34
CA GLY A 153 21.30 -9.88 -4.22
C GLY A 153 20.57 -10.77 -5.25
N PRO A 154 20.95 -12.06 -5.40
CA PRO A 154 20.29 -12.99 -6.32
C PRO A 154 18.82 -13.29 -5.98
N LEU A 155 18.35 -13.02 -4.76
CA LEU A 155 16.96 -13.25 -4.38
C LEU A 155 15.99 -12.39 -5.20
N THR A 156 16.47 -11.30 -5.81
CA THR A 156 15.69 -10.43 -6.72
C THR A 156 15.12 -11.18 -7.94
N VAL A 157 15.64 -12.36 -8.28
CA VAL A 157 15.04 -13.25 -9.29
C VAL A 157 13.66 -13.74 -8.83
N LEU A 158 13.51 -14.05 -7.54
CA LEU A 158 12.22 -14.46 -6.96
C LEU A 158 11.44 -13.23 -6.46
N LEU A 159 12.10 -12.34 -5.75
CA LEU A 159 11.55 -11.10 -5.23
C LEU A 159 11.58 -10.03 -6.33
N ASN A 160 10.53 -9.99 -7.16
CA ASN A 160 10.34 -9.02 -8.24
C ASN A 160 8.87 -8.59 -8.34
N GLY A 161 8.61 -7.48 -9.03
CA GLY A 161 7.28 -6.89 -9.16
C GLY A 161 6.20 -7.83 -9.70
N ASP A 162 6.52 -8.76 -10.60
CA ASP A 162 5.55 -9.74 -11.12
C ASP A 162 5.05 -10.66 -10.00
N LEU A 163 5.97 -11.25 -9.22
CA LEU A 163 5.60 -12.17 -8.14
C LEU A 163 4.81 -11.44 -7.05
N LEU A 164 5.26 -10.23 -6.68
CA LEU A 164 4.56 -9.43 -5.68
C LEU A 164 3.15 -9.06 -6.15
N ALA A 165 2.98 -8.67 -7.42
CA ALA A 165 1.67 -8.40 -8.01
C ALA A 165 0.77 -9.64 -7.97
N ILE A 166 1.29 -10.82 -8.29
CA ILE A 166 0.55 -12.09 -8.22
C ILE A 166 0.10 -12.37 -6.78
N PHE A 167 0.96 -12.20 -5.78
CA PHE A 167 0.57 -12.37 -4.37
C PHE A 167 -0.57 -11.43 -3.97
N VAL A 168 -0.50 -10.16 -4.41
CA VAL A 168 -1.58 -9.20 -4.16
C VAL A 168 -2.88 -9.62 -4.85
N LEU A 169 -2.82 -10.04 -6.12
CA LEU A 169 -4.01 -10.46 -6.88
C LEU A 169 -4.66 -11.70 -6.29
N VAL A 170 -3.87 -12.71 -5.91
CA VAL A 170 -4.37 -13.93 -5.25
C VAL A 170 -5.02 -13.59 -3.91
N ALA A 171 -4.35 -12.77 -3.10
CA ALA A 171 -4.86 -12.37 -1.80
C ALA A 171 -6.13 -11.51 -1.89
N LEU A 172 -6.19 -10.61 -2.87
CA LEU A 172 -7.40 -9.84 -3.21
C LEU A 172 -8.54 -10.75 -3.64
N GLY A 173 -8.28 -11.72 -4.52
CA GLY A 173 -9.24 -12.71 -4.96
C GLY A 173 -9.82 -13.48 -3.78
N TYR A 174 -8.96 -13.97 -2.89
CA TYR A 174 -9.39 -14.62 -1.65
C TYR A 174 -10.24 -13.69 -0.77
N LYS A 175 -9.81 -12.44 -0.53
CA LYS A 175 -10.56 -11.48 0.31
C LYS A 175 -11.93 -11.12 -0.28
N CYS A 176 -12.01 -11.00 -1.61
CA CYS A 176 -13.28 -10.79 -2.30
C CYS A 176 -14.19 -12.01 -2.17
N ALA A 177 -13.67 -13.21 -2.44
CA ALA A 177 -14.42 -14.45 -2.35
C ALA A 177 -14.90 -14.70 -0.91
N ALA A 178 -14.03 -14.59 0.09
CA ALA A 178 -14.38 -14.74 1.50
C ALA A 178 -15.49 -13.77 1.92
N ARG A 179 -15.41 -12.51 1.46
CA ARG A 179 -16.44 -11.50 1.75
C ARG A 179 -17.76 -11.81 1.06
N LEU A 180 -17.72 -12.25 -0.20
CA LEU A 180 -18.91 -12.65 -0.95
C LEU A 180 -19.58 -13.86 -0.28
N THR A 181 -18.80 -14.89 0.05
CA THR A 181 -19.27 -16.07 0.77
C THR A 181 -19.89 -15.69 2.12
N GLU A 182 -19.29 -14.78 2.88
CA GLU A 182 -19.88 -14.30 4.14
C GLU A 182 -21.26 -13.67 3.93
N ILE A 183 -21.41 -12.84 2.90
CA ILE A 183 -22.69 -12.20 2.56
C ILE A 183 -23.72 -13.24 2.11
N LEU A 184 -23.30 -14.20 1.27
CA LEU A 184 -24.20 -15.25 0.77
C LEU A 184 -24.64 -16.21 1.87
N MET A 185 -23.73 -16.63 2.75
CA MET A 185 -24.02 -17.61 3.80
C MET A 185 -24.74 -17.01 5.00
N LYS A 186 -24.42 -15.76 5.38
CA LYS A 186 -25.05 -15.08 6.53
C LYS A 186 -26.23 -14.18 6.13
N GLY A 187 -26.48 -14.01 4.84
CA GLY A 187 -27.56 -13.19 4.30
C GLY A 187 -27.63 -11.80 4.92
N ASN A 188 -28.82 -11.40 5.38
CA ASN A 188 -29.08 -10.10 5.99
C ASN A 188 -28.36 -9.85 7.33
N GLN A 189 -27.68 -10.85 7.91
CA GLN A 189 -26.94 -10.70 9.16
C GLN A 189 -25.51 -10.19 8.96
N ALA A 190 -24.98 -10.26 7.73
CA ALA A 190 -23.68 -9.68 7.41
C ALA A 190 -23.85 -8.20 7.05
N PRO A 191 -23.18 -7.27 7.76
CA PRO A 191 -23.22 -5.86 7.37
C PRO A 191 -22.48 -5.70 6.03
N TYR A 192 -23.23 -5.47 4.95
CA TYR A 192 -22.67 -5.16 3.64
C TYR A 192 -22.31 -3.67 3.59
N ARG A 193 -21.06 -3.38 3.21
CA ARG A 193 -20.60 -2.01 2.99
C ARG A 193 -20.11 -1.92 1.56
N LEU A 194 -20.81 -1.17 0.72
CA LEU A 194 -20.42 -0.97 -0.68
C LEU A 194 -18.97 -0.50 -0.82
N GLY A 195 -18.51 0.32 0.14
CA GLY A 195 -17.13 0.79 0.19
C GLY A 195 -16.06 -0.30 0.30
N ASP A 196 -16.39 -1.51 0.79
CA ASP A 196 -15.47 -2.65 0.80
C ASP A 196 -15.17 -3.16 -0.61
N PHE A 197 -16.20 -3.22 -1.46
CA PHE A 197 -16.09 -3.67 -2.84
C PHE A 197 -15.42 -2.63 -3.72
N VAL A 198 -15.74 -1.34 -3.52
CA VAL A 198 -15.04 -0.24 -4.20
C VAL A 198 -13.54 -0.28 -3.89
N ALA A 199 -13.18 -0.50 -2.62
CA ALA A 199 -11.79 -0.65 -2.21
C ALA A 199 -11.08 -1.80 -2.94
N TYR A 200 -11.69 -2.99 -2.96
CA TYR A 200 -11.13 -4.15 -3.64
C TYR A 200 -11.03 -3.97 -5.15
N ALA A 201 -12.05 -3.38 -5.78
CA ALA A 201 -12.06 -3.11 -7.22
C ALA A 201 -10.95 -2.12 -7.61
N LEU A 202 -10.77 -1.03 -6.83
CA LEU A 202 -9.69 -0.08 -7.04
C LEU A 202 -8.32 -0.75 -6.90
N LEU A 203 -8.07 -1.49 -5.81
CA LEU A 203 -6.78 -2.12 -5.60
C LEU A 203 -6.48 -3.19 -6.67
N PHE A 204 -7.49 -3.99 -7.05
CA PHE A 204 -7.36 -4.95 -8.14
C PHE A 204 -7.01 -4.25 -9.46
N GLY A 205 -7.74 -3.19 -9.81
CA GLY A 205 -7.51 -2.43 -11.03
C GLY A 205 -6.11 -1.82 -11.08
N ILE A 206 -5.63 -1.23 -9.97
CA ILE A 206 -4.27 -0.67 -9.86
C ILE A 206 -3.23 -1.75 -10.12
N ILE A 207 -3.32 -2.88 -9.41
CA ILE A 207 -2.31 -3.94 -9.49
C ILE A 207 -2.33 -4.60 -10.87
N LEU A 208 -3.51 -4.87 -11.42
CA LEU A 208 -3.65 -5.48 -12.74
C LEU A 208 -3.12 -4.56 -13.85
N SER A 209 -3.52 -3.28 -13.86
CA SER A 209 -3.04 -2.32 -14.86
C SER A 209 -1.55 -2.04 -14.73
N GLY A 210 -0.99 -2.00 -13.51
CA GLY A 210 0.45 -1.86 -13.29
C GLY A 210 1.23 -3.09 -13.80
N TYR A 211 0.72 -4.29 -13.53
CA TYR A 211 1.29 -5.54 -14.05
C TYR A 211 1.23 -5.59 -15.59
N MET A 212 0.12 -5.18 -16.19
CA MET A 212 -0.01 -5.10 -17.64
C MET A 212 0.97 -4.07 -18.24
N ALA A 213 1.10 -2.89 -17.63
CA ALA A 213 2.05 -1.86 -18.07
C ALA A 213 3.50 -2.37 -18.00
N ALA A 214 3.88 -3.04 -16.91
CA ALA A 214 5.21 -3.63 -16.72
C ALA A 214 5.58 -4.62 -17.85
N ARG A 215 4.58 -5.36 -18.34
CA ARG A 215 4.75 -6.37 -19.39
C ARG A 215 4.40 -5.91 -20.79
N HIS A 216 4.08 -4.62 -20.98
CA HIS A 216 3.66 -4.08 -22.27
C HIS A 216 2.45 -4.84 -22.85
N TYR A 217 1.50 -5.21 -22.00
CA TYR A 217 0.23 -5.82 -22.40
C TYR A 217 -0.89 -4.79 -22.55
N PRO A 218 -1.81 -4.95 -23.51
CA PRO A 218 -1.88 -6.05 -24.50
C PRO A 218 -0.96 -5.86 -25.72
N SER A 219 -0.35 -4.69 -25.87
CA SER A 219 0.53 -4.35 -26.99
C SER A 219 1.71 -3.49 -26.52
N ALA A 220 2.87 -3.71 -27.12
CA ALA A 220 4.08 -2.93 -26.89
C ALA A 220 4.14 -1.62 -27.68
N ASP A 221 3.11 -1.31 -28.46
CA ASP A 221 3.00 0.01 -29.08
C ASP A 221 2.92 1.11 -28.02
N SER A 222 3.51 2.27 -28.32
CA SER A 222 3.67 3.35 -27.35
C SER A 222 2.34 3.95 -26.90
N VAL A 223 1.31 3.93 -27.76
CA VAL A 223 -0.01 4.51 -27.47
C VAL A 223 -0.77 3.64 -26.46
N THR A 224 -0.79 2.33 -26.69
CA THR A 224 -1.41 1.34 -25.81
C THR A 224 -0.67 1.28 -24.47
N TYR A 225 0.66 1.21 -24.50
CA TYR A 225 1.48 1.25 -23.28
C TYR A 225 1.17 2.50 -22.44
N THR A 226 1.19 3.69 -23.05
CA THR A 226 0.90 4.94 -22.32
C THR A 226 -0.51 4.96 -21.77
N ASN A 227 -1.51 4.44 -22.49
CA ASN A 227 -2.88 4.36 -21.97
C ASN A 227 -3.01 3.37 -20.79
N VAL A 228 -2.35 2.21 -20.83
CA VAL A 228 -2.38 1.24 -19.72
C VAL A 228 -1.66 1.79 -18.49
N LEU A 229 -0.50 2.43 -18.67
CA LEU A 229 0.20 3.13 -17.60
C LEU A 229 -0.63 4.30 -17.06
N GLY A 230 -1.27 5.06 -17.94
CA GLY A 230 -2.19 6.13 -17.56
C GLY A 230 -3.36 5.63 -16.74
N LEU A 231 -3.92 4.47 -17.07
CA LEU A 231 -4.98 3.82 -16.30
C LEU A 231 -4.48 3.42 -14.91
N HIS A 232 -3.28 2.87 -14.79
CA HIS A 232 -2.67 2.54 -13.50
C HIS A 232 -2.54 3.78 -12.60
N ILE A 233 -1.99 4.88 -13.13
CA ILE A 233 -1.82 6.14 -12.41
C ILE A 233 -3.19 6.74 -12.03
N LEU A 234 -4.13 6.77 -12.98
CA LEU A 234 -5.48 7.25 -12.74
C LEU A 234 -6.16 6.50 -11.58
N LEU A 235 -6.10 5.16 -11.59
CA LEU A 235 -6.70 4.35 -10.54
C LEU A 235 -6.00 4.56 -9.19
N ALA A 236 -4.67 4.73 -9.19
CA ALA A 236 -3.91 5.04 -7.97
C ALA A 236 -4.29 6.40 -7.39
N GLU A 237 -4.52 7.41 -8.24
CA GLU A 237 -5.01 8.72 -7.86
C GLU A 237 -6.46 8.70 -7.34
N LEU A 238 -7.34 7.91 -7.97
CA LEU A 238 -8.70 7.68 -7.46
C LEU A 238 -8.68 6.98 -6.10
N LEU A 239 -7.77 6.02 -5.90
CA LEU A 239 -7.55 5.41 -4.59
C LEU A 239 -7.08 6.46 -3.58
N LEU A 240 -6.11 7.31 -3.94
CA LEU A 240 -5.60 8.40 -3.10
C LEU A 240 -6.74 9.32 -2.64
N ILE A 241 -7.60 9.77 -3.57
CA ILE A 241 -8.82 10.55 -3.26
C ILE A 241 -9.73 9.80 -2.26
N TYR A 242 -9.88 8.49 -2.46
CA TYR A 242 -10.78 7.64 -1.67
C TYR A 242 -10.22 7.25 -0.28
N LEU A 243 -8.90 7.25 -0.09
CA LEU A 243 -8.22 6.84 1.16
C LEU A 243 -8.83 7.47 2.44
N PRO A 244 -8.96 8.81 2.56
CA PRO A 244 -9.45 9.43 3.79
C PRO A 244 -10.94 9.18 4.03
N PHE A 245 -11.69 8.67 3.06
CA PHE A 245 -13.12 8.38 3.21
C PHE A 245 -13.41 6.89 3.38
N SER A 246 -12.40 6.04 3.20
CA SER A 246 -12.55 4.60 3.19
C SER A 246 -11.94 3.92 4.43
N LYS A 247 -12.00 2.58 4.43
CA LYS A 247 -11.31 1.74 5.41
C LYS A 247 -9.79 1.81 5.28
N TYR A 248 -9.25 2.11 4.10
CA TYR A 248 -7.80 2.15 3.87
C TYR A 248 -7.07 3.22 4.66
N TRP A 249 -7.78 4.18 5.26
CA TRP A 249 -7.22 5.02 6.31
C TRP A 249 -6.57 4.23 7.45
N HIS A 250 -6.96 2.96 7.68
CA HIS A 250 -6.28 2.09 8.65
C HIS A 250 -4.79 1.98 8.33
N PHE A 251 -4.43 1.91 7.05
CA PHE A 251 -3.07 1.74 6.58
C PHE A 251 -2.26 3.02 6.79
N VAL A 252 -2.88 4.17 6.53
CA VAL A 252 -2.26 5.49 6.65
C VAL A 252 -2.07 5.90 8.11
N PHE A 253 -3.09 5.72 8.95
CA PHE A 253 -3.07 6.30 10.30
C PHE A 253 -3.92 5.54 11.32
N GLY A 254 -5.11 5.07 10.93
CA GLY A 254 -6.11 4.56 11.86
C GLY A 254 -5.64 3.36 12.70
N TYR A 255 -4.87 2.45 12.11
CA TYR A 255 -4.30 1.31 12.84
C TYR A 255 -3.27 1.77 13.88
N TRP A 256 -2.28 2.56 13.44
CA TRP A 256 -1.19 3.05 14.28
C TRP A 256 -1.70 3.88 15.45
N TYR A 257 -2.55 4.88 15.17
CA TYR A 257 -3.15 5.72 16.19
C TYR A 257 -4.02 4.90 17.14
N GLY A 258 -4.86 4.01 16.61
CA GLY A 258 -5.71 3.14 17.43
C GLY A 258 -4.90 2.27 18.39
N LYS A 259 -3.77 1.70 17.94
CA LYS A 259 -2.90 0.86 18.79
C LYS A 259 -2.13 1.64 19.84
N ILE A 260 -1.63 2.81 19.50
CA ILE A 260 -0.99 3.70 20.48
C ILE A 260 -2.01 4.15 21.54
N HIS A 261 -3.25 4.46 21.12
CA HIS A 261 -4.30 4.87 22.04
C HIS A 261 -4.80 3.71 22.92
N GLU A 262 -4.96 2.51 22.36
CA GLU A 262 -5.31 1.29 23.10
C GLU A 262 -4.24 0.99 24.16
N TRP A 263 -2.97 1.00 23.79
CA TRP A 263 -1.85 0.85 24.72
C TRP A 263 -1.90 1.90 25.84
N TYR A 264 -2.08 3.17 25.48
CA TYR A 264 -2.12 4.25 26.47
C TYR A 264 -3.31 4.13 27.43
N ASP A 265 -4.49 3.77 26.92
CA ASP A 265 -5.69 3.68 27.75
C ASP A 265 -5.78 2.40 28.58
N VAL A 266 -5.41 1.24 28.00
CA VAL A 266 -5.54 -0.06 28.67
C VAL A 266 -4.33 -0.32 29.57
N ASP A 267 -3.13 -0.05 29.09
CA ASP A 267 -1.92 -0.45 29.79
C ASP A 267 -1.45 0.66 30.73
N ILE A 268 -1.39 1.91 30.26
CA ILE A 268 -0.87 3.02 31.07
C ILE A 268 -1.92 3.59 32.03
N LYS A 269 -3.19 3.76 31.60
CA LYS A 269 -4.24 4.32 32.47
C LYS A 269 -4.92 3.28 33.36
N ARG A 270 -5.22 2.08 32.84
CA ARG A 270 -5.99 1.06 33.58
C ARG A 270 -5.11 -0.02 34.21
N GLY A 271 -3.91 -0.26 33.68
CA GLY A 271 -3.01 -1.30 34.17
C GLY A 271 -3.56 -2.72 33.97
N GLU A 272 -4.42 -2.92 32.96
CA GLU A 272 -5.13 -4.18 32.69
C GLU A 272 -4.29 -5.18 31.86
N ALA A 273 -3.11 -4.79 31.36
CA ALA A 273 -2.28 -5.64 30.51
C ALA A 273 -1.22 -6.47 31.23
N LEU A 274 -1.38 -6.65 32.55
CA LEU A 274 -0.66 -7.67 33.33
C LEU A 274 -1.54 -8.91 33.48
#